data_AF-A0AAP4A071-F1
#
_entry.id   AF-A0AAP4A071-F1
#
_cell.length_a   1.000
_cell.length_b   1.000
_cell.length_c   1.000
_cell.angle_alpha   90.00
_cell.angle_beta   90.00
_cell.angle_gamma   90.00
#
_symmetry.space_group_name_H-M   'P 1'
#
loop_
_entity.id
_entity.type
_entity.pdbx_description
1 polymer ?
#
loop_
_entity_poly.entity_id
_entity_poly.type
_entity_poly.pdbx_seq_one_letter_code
_entity_poly.pdbx_strand_id
1 'polypeptide(L)'
;MVNKEQLNTLAIRAKAGDTSSMWEIKFHFQNTIHRMSEANRNKLTSQSRFEDECFEIIEDTVRRFDPDKGDLPQLIVNFIKRRLGRSVKRHLIKTRENVVIPLVANTDSEGYAEYDIKDDLAIVDGNIMLNERITGLAAGDLRKLAILKSWTEPEYCESDTALLLAKQLGGKPESHRKAITRFRSECKIALACAN
;
A
#
# COMPACT_ATOMS: atom_id res chain seq x y z
N MET A 1 8.35 -21.28 3.39
CA MET A 1 7.07 -20.69 2.94
C MET A 1 6.28 -21.81 2.30
N VAL A 2 5.07 -22.11 2.79
CA VAL A 2 4.22 -23.20 2.23
C VAL A 2 3.76 -22.78 0.83
N ASN A 3 3.92 -23.66 -0.17
CA ASN A 3 3.50 -23.39 -1.54
C ASN A 3 2.01 -23.71 -1.76
N LYS A 4 1.47 -23.36 -2.94
CA LYS A 4 0.04 -23.56 -3.27
C LYS A 4 -0.40 -25.03 -3.22
N GLU A 5 0.43 -25.96 -3.71
CA GLU A 5 0.11 -27.39 -3.78
C GLU A 5 0.10 -28.04 -2.39
N GLN A 6 1.02 -27.59 -1.53
CA GLN A 6 1.06 -27.97 -0.12
C GLN A 6 -0.18 -27.48 0.61
N LEU A 7 -0.65 -26.25 0.37
CA LEU A 7 -1.89 -25.74 0.98
C LEU A 7 -3.13 -26.51 0.52
N ASN A 8 -3.22 -26.88 -0.76
CA ASN A 8 -4.31 -27.73 -1.25
C ASN A 8 -4.28 -29.11 -0.57
N THR A 9 -3.09 -29.70 -0.40
CA THR A 9 -2.93 -30.98 0.30
C THR A 9 -3.32 -30.89 1.78
N LEU A 10 -2.88 -29.83 2.47
CA LEU A 10 -3.26 -29.56 3.85
C LEU A 10 -4.78 -29.37 3.98
N ALA A 11 -5.43 -28.73 3.02
CA ALA A 11 -6.89 -28.56 3.06
C ALA A 11 -7.64 -29.88 2.97
N ILE A 12 -7.17 -30.82 2.14
CA ILE A 12 -7.77 -32.17 2.06
C ILE A 12 -7.65 -32.89 3.40
N ARG A 13 -6.47 -32.83 4.05
CA ARG A 13 -6.25 -33.43 5.38
C ARG A 13 -7.10 -32.76 6.45
N ALA A 14 -7.14 -31.43 6.47
CA ALA A 14 -7.93 -30.65 7.42
C ALA A 14 -9.43 -30.93 7.26
N LYS A 15 -9.91 -31.09 6.04
CA LYS A 15 -11.29 -31.49 5.74
C LYS A 15 -11.61 -32.90 6.24
N ALA A 16 -10.63 -33.81 6.24
CA ALA A 16 -10.75 -35.15 6.82
C ALA A 16 -10.67 -35.18 8.36
N GLY A 17 -10.54 -34.03 9.02
CA GLY A 17 -10.53 -33.90 10.49
C GLY A 17 -9.16 -33.66 11.11
N ASP A 18 -8.09 -33.49 10.31
CA ASP A 18 -6.76 -33.16 10.84
C ASP A 18 -6.69 -31.70 11.33
N THR A 19 -6.74 -31.53 12.65
CA THR A 19 -6.68 -30.22 13.31
C THR A 19 -5.34 -29.54 13.12
N SER A 20 -4.23 -30.27 13.05
CA SER A 20 -2.90 -29.70 12.81
C SER A 20 -2.82 -29.06 11.43
N SER A 21 -3.32 -29.75 10.40
CA SER A 21 -3.41 -29.18 9.04
C SER A 21 -4.26 -27.91 8.99
N MET A 22 -5.35 -27.82 9.75
CA MET A 22 -6.15 -26.59 9.85
C MET A 22 -5.35 -25.44 10.47
N TRP A 23 -4.62 -25.70 11.56
CA TRP A 23 -3.78 -24.70 12.21
C TRP A 23 -2.68 -24.17 11.30
N GLU A 24 -2.02 -25.04 10.53
CA GLU A 24 -0.99 -24.62 9.57
C GLU A 24 -1.56 -23.69 8.48
N ILE A 25 -2.76 -23.99 7.98
CA ILE A 25 -3.45 -23.12 7.01
C ILE A 25 -3.76 -21.76 7.64
N LYS A 26 -4.34 -21.73 8.85
CA LYS A 26 -4.63 -20.47 9.56
C LYS A 26 -3.36 -19.64 9.78
N PHE A 27 -2.29 -20.28 10.25
CA PHE A 27 -1.01 -19.64 10.49
C PHE A 27 -0.43 -19.05 9.20
N HIS A 28 -0.55 -19.76 8.07
CA HIS A 28 -0.12 -19.25 6.76
C HIS A 28 -0.80 -17.91 6.40
N PHE A 29 -2.10 -17.77 6.68
CA PHE A 29 -2.86 -16.56 6.34
C PHE A 29 -2.84 -15.48 7.42
N GLN A 30 -2.41 -15.78 8.65
CA GLN A 30 -2.44 -14.87 9.81
C GLN A 30 -1.81 -13.50 9.49
N ASN A 31 -0.58 -13.49 8.98
CA ASN A 31 0.12 -12.24 8.65
C ASN A 31 -0.60 -11.44 7.55
N THR A 32 -1.22 -12.13 6.58
CA THR A 32 -1.97 -11.47 5.52
C THR A 32 -3.24 -10.82 6.08
N ILE A 33 -3.98 -11.54 6.93
CA ILE A 33 -5.18 -11.03 7.61
C ILE A 33 -4.83 -9.81 8.46
N HIS A 34 -3.79 -9.92 9.29
CA HIS A 34 -3.37 -8.83 10.17
C HIS A 34 -2.95 -7.58 9.37
N ARG A 35 -2.16 -7.74 8.30
CA ARG A 35 -1.80 -6.62 7.41
C ARG A 35 -3.03 -5.98 6.75
N MET A 36 -4.02 -6.77 6.34
CA MET A 36 -5.26 -6.24 5.75
C MET A 36 -6.11 -5.50 6.79
N SER A 37 -6.15 -6.00 8.01
CA SER A 37 -6.83 -5.40 9.16
C SER A 37 -6.21 -4.05 9.51
N GLU A 38 -4.89 -4.00 9.71
CA GLU A 38 -4.13 -2.78 10.00
C GLU A 38 -4.30 -1.70 8.92
N ALA A 39 -4.12 -2.08 7.65
CA ALA A 39 -4.28 -1.14 6.52
C ALA A 39 -5.69 -0.55 6.39
N ASN A 40 -6.69 -1.14 7.06
CA ASN A 40 -8.07 -0.69 7.05
C ASN A 40 -8.59 -0.38 8.46
N ARG A 41 -7.71 -0.18 9.44
CA ARG A 41 -8.07 0.04 10.85
C ARG A 41 -9.10 1.15 11.02
N ASN A 42 -8.92 2.27 10.33
CA ASN A 42 -9.82 3.42 10.34
C ASN A 42 -11.13 3.23 9.57
N LYS A 43 -11.25 2.15 8.79
CA LYS A 43 -12.43 1.81 7.97
C LYS A 43 -13.16 0.57 8.49
N LEU A 44 -12.72 0.02 9.61
CA LEU A 44 -13.31 -1.13 10.28
C LEU A 44 -13.93 -0.68 11.59
N THR A 45 -15.08 -1.25 11.94
CA THR A 45 -15.70 -1.00 13.26
C THR A 45 -14.92 -1.64 14.39
N SER A 46 -14.31 -2.81 14.13
CA SER A 46 -13.45 -3.53 15.07
C SER A 46 -12.50 -4.41 14.27
N GLN A 47 -11.20 -4.27 14.52
CA GLN A 47 -10.16 -5.08 13.88
C GLN A 47 -10.25 -6.54 14.34
N SER A 48 -10.28 -6.78 15.66
CA SER A 48 -10.38 -8.14 16.22
C SER A 48 -11.56 -8.91 15.65
N ARG A 49 -12.77 -8.32 15.61
CA ARG A 49 -13.93 -8.99 15.04
C ARG A 49 -13.75 -9.33 13.56
N PHE A 50 -13.12 -8.44 12.80
CA PHE A 50 -12.85 -8.70 11.38
C PHE A 50 -11.85 -9.85 11.21
N GLU A 51 -10.80 -9.91 12.03
CA GLU A 51 -9.79 -10.97 11.99
C GLU A 51 -10.39 -12.33 12.38
N ASP A 52 -11.19 -12.39 13.45
CA ASP A 52 -11.90 -13.60 13.88
C ASP A 52 -12.79 -14.16 12.74
N GLU A 53 -13.58 -13.29 12.11
CA GLU A 53 -14.42 -13.66 10.96
C GLU A 53 -13.57 -14.14 9.76
N CYS A 54 -12.34 -13.65 9.58
CA CYS A 54 -11.45 -14.16 8.53
C CYS A 54 -10.98 -15.58 8.83
N PHE A 55 -10.72 -15.92 10.08
CA PHE A 55 -10.39 -17.30 10.47
C PHE A 55 -11.59 -18.24 10.32
N GLU A 56 -12.80 -17.79 10.62
CA GLU A 56 -14.02 -18.56 10.32
C GLU A 56 -14.20 -18.80 8.81
N ILE A 57 -13.92 -17.78 7.98
CA ILE A 57 -13.94 -17.91 6.52
C ILE A 57 -12.93 -18.95 6.04
N ILE A 58 -11.73 -18.99 6.62
CA ILE A 58 -10.72 -20.00 6.30
C ILE A 58 -11.28 -21.40 6.60
N GLU A 59 -11.83 -21.61 7.79
CA GLU A 59 -12.40 -22.90 8.16
C GLU A 59 -13.53 -23.34 7.23
N ASP A 60 -14.48 -22.46 6.95
CA ASP A 60 -15.61 -22.76 6.06
C ASP A 60 -15.14 -23.04 4.63
N THR A 61 -14.13 -22.30 4.15
CA THR A 61 -13.53 -22.51 2.83
C THR A 61 -12.85 -23.87 2.75
N VAL A 62 -12.09 -24.26 3.78
CA VAL A 62 -11.44 -25.58 3.86
C VAL A 62 -12.47 -26.71 3.90
N ARG A 63 -13.54 -26.57 4.70
CA ARG A 63 -14.63 -27.58 4.77
C ARG A 63 -15.29 -27.81 3.41
N ARG A 64 -15.44 -26.75 2.60
CA ARG A 64 -16.06 -26.81 1.27
C ARG A 64 -15.06 -26.97 0.13
N PHE A 65 -13.77 -27.08 0.43
CA PHE A 65 -12.72 -27.12 -0.58
C PHE A 65 -12.88 -28.34 -1.48
N ASP A 66 -12.70 -28.11 -2.77
CA ASP A 66 -12.79 -29.08 -3.84
C ASP A 66 -11.61 -28.82 -4.79
N PRO A 67 -10.60 -29.71 -4.83
CA PRO A 67 -9.38 -29.50 -5.60
C PRO A 67 -9.64 -29.43 -7.11
N ASP A 68 -10.74 -30.02 -7.61
CA ASP A 68 -11.09 -30.00 -9.02
C ASP A 68 -11.66 -28.63 -9.47
N LYS A 69 -12.08 -27.79 -8.51
CA LYS A 69 -12.72 -26.49 -8.77
C LYS A 69 -11.78 -25.29 -8.60
N GLY A 70 -10.55 -25.51 -8.18
CA GLY A 70 -9.51 -24.49 -8.13
C GLY A 70 -8.64 -24.53 -6.88
N ASP A 71 -7.86 -23.47 -6.69
CA ASP A 71 -6.84 -23.38 -5.65
C ASP A 71 -7.37 -22.79 -4.34
N LEU A 72 -7.09 -23.46 -3.22
CA LEU A 72 -7.50 -23.03 -1.88
C LEU A 72 -7.01 -21.60 -1.56
N PRO A 73 -5.73 -21.24 -1.79
CA PRO A 73 -5.24 -19.93 -1.39
C PRO A 73 -5.97 -18.80 -2.12
N GLN A 74 -6.27 -19.00 -3.39
CA GLN A 74 -7.01 -18.01 -4.18
C GLN A 74 -8.46 -17.86 -3.68
N LEU A 75 -9.12 -18.98 -3.35
CA LEU A 75 -10.47 -18.95 -2.79
C LEU A 75 -10.51 -18.21 -1.45
N ILE A 76 -9.61 -18.56 -0.53
CA ILE A 76 -9.52 -17.90 0.79
C ILE A 76 -9.29 -16.40 0.64
N VAL A 77 -8.29 -15.99 -0.15
CA VAL A 77 -8.00 -14.57 -0.36
C VAL A 77 -9.19 -13.83 -0.97
N ASN A 78 -9.90 -14.45 -1.92
CA ASN A 78 -11.08 -13.85 -2.53
C ASN A 78 -12.22 -13.66 -1.51
N PHE A 79 -12.49 -14.64 -0.64
CA PHE A 79 -13.52 -14.50 0.39
C PHE A 79 -13.15 -13.47 1.45
N ILE A 80 -11.89 -13.43 1.90
CA ILE A 80 -11.40 -12.41 2.83
C ILE A 80 -11.54 -11.00 2.22
N LYS A 81 -11.11 -10.80 0.96
CA LYS A 81 -11.28 -9.52 0.25
C LYS A 81 -12.75 -9.10 0.14
N ARG A 82 -13.65 -10.05 -0.18
CA ARG A 82 -15.09 -9.79 -0.21
C ARG A 82 -15.64 -9.39 1.17
N ARG A 83 -15.18 -10.06 2.24
CA ARG A 83 -15.56 -9.71 3.62
C ARG A 83 -15.09 -8.31 3.98
N LEU A 84 -13.83 -7.99 3.69
CA LEU A 84 -13.25 -6.66 3.92
C LEU A 84 -14.08 -5.58 3.21
N GLY A 85 -14.34 -5.75 1.90
CA GLY A 85 -15.15 -4.79 1.14
C GLY A 85 -16.55 -4.56 1.72
N ARG A 86 -17.20 -5.62 2.23
CA ARG A 86 -18.49 -5.50 2.93
C ARG A 86 -18.36 -4.75 4.25
N SER A 87 -17.33 -5.03 5.04
CA SER A 87 -17.10 -4.36 6.32
C SER A 87 -16.81 -2.87 6.14
N VAL A 88 -15.93 -2.52 5.20
CA VAL A 88 -15.63 -1.12 4.84
C VAL A 88 -16.88 -0.40 4.34
N LYS A 89 -17.67 -1.02 3.45
CA LYS A 89 -18.92 -0.43 2.95
C LYS A 89 -19.91 -0.16 4.08
N ARG A 90 -20.09 -1.10 5.01
CA ARG A 90 -20.98 -0.92 6.17
C ARG A 90 -20.49 0.18 7.10
N HIS A 91 -19.18 0.23 7.35
CA HIS A 91 -18.58 1.30 8.14
C HIS A 91 -18.85 2.67 7.48
N LEU A 92 -18.52 2.81 6.20
CA LEU A 92 -18.75 4.04 5.44
C LEU A 92 -20.22 4.50 5.47
N ILE A 93 -21.18 3.58 5.31
CA ILE A 93 -22.61 3.93 5.39
C ILE A 93 -22.97 4.46 6.78
N LYS A 94 -22.42 3.86 7.85
CA LYS A 94 -22.66 4.28 9.24
C LYS A 94 -22.01 5.63 9.57
N THR A 95 -20.90 5.97 8.91
CA THR A 95 -20.06 7.13 9.22
C THR A 95 -20.15 8.24 8.18
N ARG A 96 -21.13 8.19 7.27
CA ARG A 96 -21.25 9.12 6.13
C ARG A 96 -21.26 10.61 6.50
N GLU A 97 -21.62 10.95 7.73
CA GLU A 97 -21.66 12.33 8.26
C GLU A 97 -20.55 12.61 9.29
N ASN A 98 -19.76 11.60 9.67
CA ASN A 98 -18.83 11.70 10.79
C ASN A 98 -17.40 11.33 10.36
N VAL A 99 -16.42 12.16 10.73
CA VAL A 99 -15.00 11.80 10.65
C VAL A 99 -14.68 10.88 11.83
N VAL A 100 -14.28 9.64 11.54
CA VAL A 100 -13.83 8.69 12.58
C VAL A 100 -12.33 8.87 12.80
N ILE A 101 -11.95 9.38 13.96
CA ILE A 101 -10.55 9.50 14.39
C ILE A 101 -10.27 8.34 15.36
N PRO A 102 -9.36 7.40 15.02
CA PRO A 102 -8.97 6.34 15.94
C PRO A 102 -8.17 6.94 17.09
N LEU A 103 -8.75 6.92 18.29
CA LEU A 103 -8.11 7.39 19.52
C LEU A 103 -7.40 6.20 20.20
N VAL A 104 -6.12 6.37 20.55
CA VAL A 104 -5.42 5.47 21.47
C VAL A 104 -5.44 6.16 22.83
N ALA A 105 -6.17 5.59 23.78
CA ALA A 105 -6.18 6.09 25.15
C ALA A 105 -4.98 5.50 25.90
N ASN A 106 -4.06 6.36 26.33
CA ASN A 106 -3.11 6.02 27.37
C ASN A 106 -3.78 6.35 28.71
N THR A 107 -4.03 5.31 29.51
CA THR A 107 -4.54 5.51 30.87
C THR A 107 -3.36 5.74 31.79
N ASP A 108 -3.17 6.99 32.18
CA ASP A 108 -2.24 7.34 33.23
C ASP A 108 -2.88 7.01 34.59
N SER A 109 -2.04 6.71 35.58
CA SER A 109 -2.43 6.32 36.94
C SER A 109 -3.32 7.34 37.67
N GLU A 110 -3.47 8.56 37.13
CA GLU A 110 -4.18 9.69 37.74
C GLU A 110 -5.58 9.94 37.15
N GLY A 111 -6.09 9.05 36.29
CA GLY A 111 -7.48 9.09 35.81
C GLY A 111 -7.77 10.12 34.71
N TYR A 112 -6.73 10.76 34.17
CA TYR A 112 -6.82 11.52 32.92
C TYR A 112 -6.48 10.59 31.75
N ALA A 113 -7.37 10.54 30.75
CA ALA A 113 -7.11 9.85 29.50
C ALA A 113 -6.36 10.81 28.57
N GLU A 114 -5.05 10.59 28.41
CA GLU A 114 -4.27 11.28 27.39
C GLU A 114 -4.52 10.59 26.05
N TYR A 115 -4.93 11.36 25.05
CA TYR A 115 -5.25 10.87 23.71
C TYR A 115 -4.11 11.23 22.76
N ASP A 116 -3.30 10.24 22.39
CA ASP A 116 -2.33 10.40 21.31
C ASP A 116 -3.09 10.37 19.97
N ILE A 117 -3.36 11.54 19.42
CA ILE A 117 -3.80 11.66 18.02
C ILE A 117 -2.57 11.40 17.16
N LYS A 118 -2.39 10.15 16.72
CA LYS A 118 -1.38 9.83 15.70
C LYS A 118 -1.72 10.60 14.43
N ASP A 119 -0.92 11.63 14.15
CA ASP A 119 -0.96 12.35 12.89
C ASP A 119 -0.30 11.50 11.79
N ASP A 120 -1.09 10.64 11.13
CA ASP A 120 -0.60 9.86 10.00
C ASP A 120 -0.30 10.73 8.76
N LEU A 121 -0.60 12.05 8.76
CA LEU A 121 -0.06 13.00 7.76
C LEU A 121 1.40 13.36 8.05
N ALA A 122 1.91 13.06 9.25
CA ALA A 122 3.33 13.19 9.60
C ALA A 122 4.18 11.98 9.18
N ILE A 123 3.64 11.05 8.36
CA ILE A 123 4.49 10.23 7.48
C ILE A 123 4.98 11.18 6.38
N VAL A 124 5.97 11.98 6.75
CA VAL A 124 6.80 12.79 5.84
C VAL A 124 7.57 11.78 5.01
N ASP A 125 6.88 11.42 3.94
CA ASP A 125 7.18 10.54 2.84
C ASP A 125 8.70 10.37 2.60
N GLY A 126 9.17 9.14 2.39
CA GLY A 126 10.50 8.92 1.81
C GLY A 126 10.67 9.73 0.52
N ASN A 127 9.57 10.03 -0.17
CA ASN A 127 9.52 10.91 -1.33
C ASN A 127 9.88 12.38 -1.06
N ILE A 128 9.71 12.92 0.15
CA ILE A 128 10.09 14.32 0.47
C ILE A 128 11.61 14.45 0.42
N MET A 129 12.34 13.51 1.04
CA MET A 129 13.81 13.49 0.97
C MET A 129 14.32 13.30 -0.47
N LEU A 130 13.61 12.49 -1.27
CA LEU A 130 13.93 12.31 -2.70
C LEU A 130 13.65 13.59 -3.50
N ASN A 131 12.54 14.28 -3.23
CA ASN A 131 12.17 15.55 -3.88
C ASN A 131 13.13 16.68 -3.48
N GLU A 132 13.52 16.78 -2.22
CA GLU A 132 14.54 17.71 -1.74
C GLU A 132 15.89 17.45 -2.42
N ARG A 133 16.31 16.18 -2.55
CA ARG A 133 17.55 15.82 -3.23
C ARG A 133 17.53 16.11 -4.73
N ILE A 134 16.40 15.82 -5.41
CA ILE A 134 16.20 16.18 -6.82
C ILE A 134 16.21 17.70 -7.01
N THR A 135 15.54 18.44 -6.11
CA THR A 135 15.52 19.91 -6.14
C THR A 135 16.92 20.48 -5.89
N GLY A 136 17.68 19.88 -4.96
CA GLY A 136 19.08 20.22 -4.70
C GLY A 136 20.01 19.96 -5.89
N LEU A 137 19.80 18.88 -6.65
CA LEU A 137 20.55 18.59 -7.88
C LEU A 137 20.26 19.59 -9.02
N ALA A 138 19.09 20.19 -9.00
CA ALA A 138 18.72 21.25 -9.93
C ALA A 138 19.11 22.65 -9.42
N ALA A 139 19.40 22.80 -8.13
CA ALA A 139 19.79 24.08 -7.54
C ALA A 139 21.07 24.59 -8.20
N GLY A 140 20.98 25.77 -8.81
CA GLY A 140 22.09 26.41 -9.54
C GLY A 140 22.10 26.22 -11.06
N ASP A 141 21.23 25.38 -11.63
CA ASP A 141 21.07 25.24 -13.09
C ASP A 141 19.65 25.61 -13.53
N LEU A 142 19.53 26.78 -14.18
CA LEU A 142 18.28 27.30 -14.74
C LEU A 142 17.57 26.31 -15.67
N ARG A 143 18.34 25.48 -16.38
CA ARG A 143 17.82 24.48 -17.30
C ARG A 143 17.21 23.30 -16.56
N LYS A 144 17.85 22.81 -15.49
CA LYS A 144 17.34 21.72 -14.66
C LYS A 144 16.08 22.13 -13.89
N LEU A 145 16.04 23.37 -13.40
CA LEU A 145 14.85 23.93 -12.73
C LEU A 145 13.64 24.01 -13.68
N ALA A 146 13.85 24.47 -14.91
CA ALA A 146 12.78 24.51 -15.90
C ALA A 146 12.25 23.11 -16.28
N ILE A 147 13.14 22.11 -16.33
CA ILE A 147 12.75 20.71 -16.52
C ILE A 147 11.90 20.22 -15.33
N LEU A 148 12.31 20.48 -14.08
CA LEU A 148 11.52 20.10 -12.90
C LEU A 148 10.14 20.73 -12.90
N LYS A 149 10.04 22.01 -13.25
CA LYS A 149 8.76 22.72 -13.34
C LYS A 149 7.81 22.03 -14.34
N SER A 150 8.32 21.64 -15.52
CA SER A 150 7.51 20.90 -16.49
C SER A 150 7.05 19.53 -16.01
N TRP A 151 7.78 18.88 -15.10
CA TRP A 151 7.40 17.58 -14.53
C TRP A 151 6.27 17.69 -13.49
N THR A 152 6.04 18.89 -12.94
CA THR A 152 4.94 19.14 -12.00
C THR A 152 3.61 19.40 -12.68
N GLU A 153 3.60 19.60 -14.01
CA GLU A 153 2.38 19.84 -14.79
C GLU A 153 1.70 18.52 -15.18
N PRO A 154 0.35 18.44 -15.13
CA PRO A 154 -0.40 17.19 -15.37
C PRO A 154 -0.29 16.68 -16.81
N GLU A 155 0.05 17.54 -17.77
CA GLU A 155 0.19 17.21 -19.20
C GLU A 155 1.67 17.15 -19.63
N TYR A 156 2.50 16.49 -18.83
CA TYR A 156 3.93 16.41 -19.11
C TYR A 156 4.23 15.62 -20.39
N CYS A 157 4.92 16.28 -21.33
CA CYS A 157 5.44 15.67 -22.53
C CYS A 157 6.90 16.12 -22.79
N GLU A 158 7.79 15.17 -23.06
CA GLU A 158 9.22 15.42 -23.26
C GLU A 158 9.54 16.28 -24.48
N SER A 159 8.81 16.06 -25.58
CA SER A 159 8.99 16.83 -26.81
C SER A 159 8.60 18.29 -26.60
N ASP A 160 7.50 18.53 -25.89
CA ASP A 160 6.96 19.86 -25.66
C ASP A 160 7.79 20.62 -24.64
N THR A 161 8.27 19.93 -23.61
CA THR A 161 9.25 20.46 -22.66
C THR A 161 10.54 20.88 -23.37
N ALA A 162 11.07 20.05 -24.28
CA ALA A 162 12.28 20.39 -25.03
C ALA A 162 12.08 21.61 -25.95
N LEU A 163 10.88 21.76 -26.53
CA LEU A 163 10.51 22.94 -27.31
C LEU A 163 10.38 24.19 -26.45
N LEU A 164 9.75 24.08 -25.27
CA LEU A 164 9.64 25.18 -24.31
C LEU A 164 11.01 25.63 -23.81
N LEU A 165 11.89 24.69 -23.50
CA LEU A 165 13.27 25.00 -23.10
C LEU A 165 14.06 25.67 -24.22
N ALA A 166 13.90 25.23 -25.46
CA ALA A 166 14.53 25.88 -26.61
C ALA A 166 14.01 27.32 -26.83
N LYS A 167 12.71 27.56 -26.57
CA LYS A 167 12.12 28.91 -26.62
C LYS A 167 12.61 29.82 -25.48
N GLN A 168 12.78 29.28 -24.27
CA GLN A 168 13.12 30.06 -23.08
C GLN A 168 14.64 30.30 -22.92
N LEU A 169 15.46 29.29 -23.20
CA LEU A 169 16.91 29.30 -22.96
C LEU A 169 17.72 29.38 -24.26
N GLY A 170 17.05 29.32 -25.42
CA GLY A 170 17.69 29.29 -26.73
C GLY A 170 18.30 27.93 -27.09
N GLY A 171 18.65 27.73 -28.36
CA GLY A 171 19.30 26.51 -28.86
C GLY A 171 18.36 25.53 -29.57
N LYS A 172 18.89 24.35 -29.91
CA LYS A 172 18.15 23.32 -30.67
C LYS A 172 17.35 22.42 -29.71
N PRO A 173 16.06 22.13 -29.99
CA PRO A 173 15.24 21.23 -29.16
C PRO A 173 15.90 19.86 -28.89
N GLU A 174 16.59 19.29 -29.87
CA GLU A 174 17.36 18.05 -29.74
C GLU A 174 18.43 18.11 -28.64
N SER A 175 19.07 19.27 -28.47
CA SER A 175 20.03 19.49 -27.36
C SER A 175 19.33 19.44 -26.01
N HIS A 176 18.12 20.00 -25.91
CA HIS A 176 17.31 19.98 -24.68
C HIS A 176 16.75 18.59 -24.37
N ARG A 177 16.37 17.79 -25.37
CA ARG A 177 16.01 16.39 -25.15
C ARG A 177 17.16 15.60 -24.53
N LYS A 178 18.37 15.73 -25.08
CA LYS A 178 19.57 15.08 -24.52
C LYS A 178 19.86 15.53 -23.09
N ALA A 179 19.64 16.81 -22.78
CA ALA A 179 19.81 17.34 -21.43
C ALA A 179 18.76 16.80 -20.45
N ILE A 180 17.50 16.68 -20.86
CA ILE A 180 16.42 16.04 -20.07
C ILE A 180 16.79 14.58 -19.77
N THR A 181 17.26 13.82 -20.77
CA THR A 181 17.68 12.43 -20.57
C THR A 181 18.85 12.31 -19.61
N ARG A 182 19.86 13.18 -19.74
CA ARG A 182 21.01 13.22 -18.83
C ARG A 182 20.60 13.58 -17.40
N PHE A 183 19.77 14.60 -17.24
CA PHE A 183 19.28 15.01 -15.93
C PHE A 183 18.46 13.89 -15.26
N ARG A 184 17.63 13.16 -16.01
CA ARG A 184 16.96 11.96 -15.50
C ARG A 184 17.91 10.86 -15.05
N SER A 185 18.98 10.59 -15.81
CA SER A 185 19.99 9.63 -15.38
C SER A 185 20.71 10.07 -14.11
N GLU A 186 21.02 11.36 -13.99
CA GLU A 186 21.63 11.94 -12.77
C GLU A 186 20.69 11.78 -11.56
N CYS A 187 19.40 12.11 -11.71
CA CYS A 187 18.41 11.89 -10.66
C CYS A 187 18.32 10.40 -10.28
N LYS A 188 18.25 9.47 -11.25
CA LYS A 188 18.20 8.02 -10.97
C LYS A 188 19.41 7.54 -10.17
N ILE A 189 20.62 7.99 -10.52
CA ILE A 189 21.85 7.63 -9.80
C ILE A 189 21.82 8.20 -8.38
N ALA A 190 21.45 9.47 -8.22
CA ALA A 190 21.41 10.10 -6.91
C ALA A 190 20.36 9.49 -5.97
N LEU A 191 19.24 9.02 -6.51
CA LEU A 191 18.23 8.27 -5.76
C LEU A 191 18.70 6.86 -5.41
N ALA A 192 19.46 6.19 -6.29
CA ALA A 192 20.02 4.86 -6.04
C ALA A 192 21.12 4.87 -4.96
N CYS A 193 21.92 5.94 -4.89
CA CYS A 193 22.91 6.16 -3.83
C CYS A 193 22.30 6.70 -2.52
N ALA A 194 20.97 6.77 -2.40
CA ALA A 194 20.25 7.23 -1.20
C ALA A 194 19.68 6.08 -0.35
N ASN A 195 19.84 4.83 -0.79
CA ASN A 195 19.45 3.62 -0.05
C ASN A 195 20.58 3.07 0.80
#